data_AF-A0A8T1L900-F1
#
_entry.id   AF-A0A8T1L900-F1
#
_cell.length_a   1.000
_cell.length_b   1.000
_cell.length_c   1.000
_cell.angle_alpha   90.00
_cell.angle_beta   90.00
_cell.angle_gamma   90.00
#
_symmetry.space_group_name_H-M   'P 1'
#
loop_
_entity.id
_entity.type
_entity.pdbx_description
1 polymer ?
#
loop_
_entity_poly.entity_id
_entity_poly.type
_entity_poly.pdbx_seq_one_letter_code
_entity_poly.pdbx_strand_id
1 'polypeptide(L)'
;MTTPDMSDKEMEASISLLHMMQPAESPAAAVVTKGHDAGPENRDALHESLMKVVAKQASDELSLPRIAAHKKLHQRGARLTALSRELTLEELRPYFGRPIVEVAREFGICTTFLKKICRRCGIKRWPHRQIRSLNRTIQMLEQVESVSTNPIDRARYATQIEDLKEKQRAVMEDPDAYVGLSLSP
;
A
#
# COMPACT_ATOMS: atom_id res chain seq x y z
N MET A 1 -4.52 51.05 -10.06
CA MET A 1 -5.09 49.72 -9.79
C MET A 1 -3.91 48.75 -9.72
N THR A 2 -3.00 48.89 -8.75
CA THR A 2 -3.14 48.65 -7.29
C THR A 2 -2.80 47.19 -6.98
N THR A 3 -1.60 46.97 -6.40
CA THR A 3 -1.18 45.72 -5.77
C THR A 3 -1.90 45.53 -4.42
N PRO A 4 -2.06 44.28 -3.95
CA PRO A 4 -1.03 43.56 -3.18
C PRO A 4 -0.63 42.23 -3.86
N ASP A 5 0.53 41.61 -3.67
CA ASP A 5 1.51 41.64 -2.56
C ASP A 5 0.92 41.38 -1.17
N MET A 6 0.47 40.14 -0.95
CA MET A 6 0.47 39.58 0.41
C MET A 6 1.85 38.97 0.64
N SER A 7 2.73 39.79 1.21
CA SER A 7 4.13 39.48 1.51
C SER A 7 4.29 38.39 2.58
N ASP A 8 5.54 38.00 2.86
CA ASP A 8 6.02 36.90 3.72
C ASP A 8 5.54 36.87 5.19
N LYS A 9 4.64 37.79 5.57
CA LYS A 9 4.18 38.06 6.95
C LYS A 9 3.33 36.94 7.56
N GLU A 10 2.63 36.13 6.76
CA GLU A 10 1.91 34.95 7.28
C GLU A 10 2.87 33.80 7.67
N MET A 11 4.06 33.75 7.06
CA MET A 11 5.09 32.76 7.41
C MET A 11 5.84 33.18 8.69
N GLU A 12 6.19 34.46 8.82
CA GLU A 12 6.77 35.07 10.03
C GLU A 12 5.89 34.85 11.29
N ALA A 13 4.58 35.09 11.16
CA ALA A 13 3.62 34.91 12.27
C ALA A 13 3.57 33.45 12.79
N SER A 14 3.81 32.47 11.91
CA SER A 14 3.85 31.06 12.26
C SER A 14 5.14 30.64 12.99
N ILE A 15 6.24 31.36 12.74
CA ILE A 15 7.56 31.07 13.32
C ILE A 15 7.77 31.80 14.66
N SER A 16 7.24 33.02 14.81
CA SER A 16 7.39 33.82 16.03
C SER A 16 6.79 33.18 17.29
N LEU A 17 5.78 32.31 17.17
CA LEU A 17 5.21 31.61 18.32
C LEU A 17 6.18 30.61 18.97
N LEU A 18 7.23 30.17 18.26
CA LEU A 18 8.24 29.23 18.77
C LEU A 18 9.36 29.89 19.58
N HIS A 19 9.43 31.23 19.66
CA HIS A 19 10.59 31.94 20.21
C HIS A 19 10.38 32.65 21.57
N MET A 20 9.21 32.50 22.21
CA MET A 20 8.90 33.18 23.49
C MET A 20 9.18 32.35 24.77
N MET A 21 10.12 31.39 24.75
CA MET A 21 10.49 30.62 25.96
C MET A 21 11.96 30.16 25.99
N GLN A 22 12.88 31.11 25.86
CA GLN A 22 14.32 31.03 26.20
C GLN A 22 14.74 32.38 26.85
N PRO A 23 15.91 32.53 27.52
CA PRO A 23 16.99 31.57 27.76
C PRO A 23 16.87 31.00 29.22
N ALA A 24 17.83 30.85 30.15
CA ALA A 24 19.26 31.21 30.25
C ALA A 24 20.01 30.36 31.30
N GLU A 25 21.33 30.53 31.34
CA GLU A 25 22.31 29.74 32.10
C GLU A 25 22.78 30.32 33.47
N SER A 26 23.28 29.42 34.33
CA SER A 26 24.38 29.49 35.34
C SER A 26 25.06 30.83 35.70
N PRO A 27 25.65 31.03 36.93
CA PRO A 27 26.45 29.98 37.63
C PRO A 27 26.57 29.96 39.19
N ALA A 28 27.01 28.80 39.70
CA ALA A 28 28.01 28.51 40.77
C ALA A 28 27.93 29.02 42.25
N ALA A 29 28.23 28.06 43.16
CA ALA A 29 28.91 28.15 44.48
C ALA A 29 28.18 28.80 45.70
N ALA A 30 28.35 28.36 46.97
CA ALA A 30 28.94 27.13 47.58
C ALA A 30 28.56 27.04 49.10
N VAL A 31 29.14 26.07 49.85
CA VAL A 31 29.10 25.86 51.34
C VAL A 31 27.79 25.23 51.88
N VAL A 32 27.71 23.93 52.27
CA VAL A 32 28.33 23.20 53.43
C VAL A 32 27.75 23.65 54.78
N THR A 33 27.29 22.83 55.74
CA THR A 33 27.32 21.36 55.98
C THR A 33 25.92 20.73 55.74
N LYS A 34 25.53 19.48 56.10
CA LYS A 34 26.11 18.36 56.88
C LYS A 34 25.51 17.02 56.39
N GLY A 35 26.04 15.87 56.83
CA GLY A 35 25.56 14.54 56.43
C GLY A 35 25.08 13.62 57.57
N HIS A 36 24.44 12.52 57.17
CA HIS A 36 24.36 11.22 57.87
C HIS A 36 24.24 10.09 56.83
N ASP A 37 24.67 8.89 57.20
CA ASP A 37 24.73 7.69 56.35
C ASP A 37 23.55 6.72 56.63
N ALA A 38 23.07 5.99 55.60
CA ALA A 38 22.36 4.70 55.70
C ALA A 38 21.81 4.16 54.34
N GLY A 39 22.25 2.94 53.96
CA GLY A 39 21.39 1.83 53.49
C GLY A 39 20.55 1.94 52.19
N PRO A 40 20.97 1.31 51.08
CA PRO A 40 20.25 1.35 49.79
C PRO A 40 19.38 0.09 49.48
N GLU A 41 18.64 -0.48 50.44
CA GLU A 41 18.06 -1.84 50.27
C GLU A 41 16.52 -1.92 50.20
N ASN A 42 15.77 -0.87 50.58
CA ASN A 42 14.31 -0.97 50.77
C ASN A 42 13.47 -0.54 49.53
N ARG A 43 14.09 -0.06 48.45
CA ARG A 43 13.34 0.42 47.26
C ARG A 43 13.04 -0.70 46.26
N ASP A 44 13.98 -1.63 46.09
CA ASP A 44 13.84 -2.71 45.11
C ASP A 44 12.88 -3.81 45.59
N ALA A 45 12.86 -4.10 46.89
CA ALA A 45 11.86 -4.99 47.49
C ALA A 45 10.42 -4.50 47.26
N LEU A 46 10.18 -3.18 47.32
CA LEU A 46 8.89 -2.58 47.02
C LEU A 46 8.58 -2.62 45.51
N HIS A 47 9.57 -2.39 44.65
CA HIS A 47 9.41 -2.53 43.20
C HIS A 47 9.06 -3.97 42.81
N GLU A 48 9.79 -4.97 43.32
CA GLU A 48 9.57 -6.37 43.01
C GLU A 48 8.25 -6.89 43.60
N SER A 49 7.87 -6.45 44.81
CA SER A 49 6.56 -6.73 45.39
C SER A 49 5.42 -6.14 44.55
N LEU A 50 5.55 -4.89 44.11
CA LEU A 50 4.59 -4.25 43.21
C LEU A 50 4.50 -4.97 41.86
N MET A 51 5.62 -5.36 41.26
CA MET A 51 5.66 -6.15 40.02
C MET A 51 5.01 -7.54 40.22
N LYS A 52 5.22 -8.21 41.35
CA LYS A 52 4.56 -9.48 41.70
C LYS A 52 3.05 -9.30 41.88
N VAL A 53 2.60 -8.22 42.51
CA VAL A 53 1.17 -7.87 42.63
C VAL A 53 0.56 -7.57 41.25
N VAL A 54 1.21 -6.76 40.42
CA VAL A 54 0.75 -6.45 39.05
C VAL A 54 0.71 -7.71 38.18
N ALA A 55 1.72 -8.58 38.24
CA ALA A 55 1.74 -9.84 37.51
C ALA A 55 0.63 -10.82 37.97
N LYS A 56 0.33 -10.84 39.27
CA LYS A 56 -0.74 -11.67 39.84
C LYS A 56 -2.13 -11.14 39.49
N GLN A 57 -2.33 -9.82 39.57
CA GLN A 57 -3.58 -9.17 39.13
C GLN A 57 -3.80 -9.35 37.62
N ALA A 58 -2.73 -9.23 36.83
CA ALA A 58 -2.76 -9.40 35.39
C ALA A 58 -2.95 -10.85 34.94
N SER A 59 -2.73 -11.86 35.80
CA SER A 59 -3.01 -13.26 35.46
C SER A 59 -4.47 -13.65 35.70
N ASP A 60 -5.13 -13.09 36.73
CA ASP A 60 -6.58 -13.25 36.96
C ASP A 60 -7.40 -12.58 35.83
N GLU A 61 -7.09 -11.32 35.50
CA GLU A 61 -7.70 -10.56 34.40
C GLU A 61 -7.32 -11.09 32.98
N LEU A 62 -6.35 -12.02 32.87
CA LEU A 62 -5.98 -12.62 31.58
C LEU A 62 -7.00 -13.63 31.04
N SER A 63 -7.98 -14.02 31.86
CA SER A 63 -9.05 -14.97 31.53
C SER A 63 -10.08 -14.43 30.52
N LEU A 64 -9.99 -13.16 30.12
CA LEU A 64 -10.95 -12.49 29.25
C LEU A 64 -10.63 -12.62 27.74
N PRO A 65 -11.63 -12.82 26.85
CA PRO A 65 -11.43 -13.12 25.43
C PRO A 65 -10.80 -12.00 24.57
N ARG A 66 -10.57 -10.82 25.16
CA ARG A 66 -10.05 -9.62 24.47
C ARG A 66 -8.65 -9.84 23.89
N ILE A 67 -7.76 -10.50 24.63
CA ILE A 67 -6.37 -10.75 24.21
C ILE A 67 -6.29 -11.73 23.02
N ALA A 68 -7.17 -12.75 23.00
CA ALA A 68 -7.27 -13.68 21.87
C ALA A 68 -7.69 -12.97 20.58
N ALA A 69 -8.57 -11.97 20.66
CA ALA A 69 -8.97 -11.16 19.51
C ALA A 69 -7.81 -10.34 18.94
N HIS A 70 -7.01 -9.68 19.78
CA HIS A 70 -5.82 -8.94 19.34
C HIS A 70 -4.78 -9.86 18.68
N LYS A 71 -4.53 -11.06 19.23
CA LYS A 71 -3.63 -12.06 18.61
C LYS A 71 -4.15 -12.50 17.23
N LYS A 72 -5.46 -12.75 17.08
CA LYS A 72 -6.11 -13.08 15.78
C LYS A 72 -5.96 -11.96 14.74
N LEU A 73 -6.03 -10.69 15.14
CA LEU A 73 -5.85 -9.56 14.22
C LEU A 73 -4.41 -9.46 13.69
N HIS A 74 -3.42 -9.58 14.57
CA HIS A 74 -2.01 -9.58 14.18
C HIS A 74 -1.66 -10.78 13.28
N GLN A 75 -2.18 -11.97 13.59
CA GLN A 75 -2.00 -13.17 12.76
C GLN A 75 -2.60 -13.00 11.35
N ARG A 76 -3.78 -12.36 11.23
CA ARG A 76 -4.37 -11.99 9.93
C ARG A 76 -3.49 -11.00 9.17
N GLY A 77 -2.94 -9.99 9.84
CA GLY A 77 -1.99 -9.04 9.25
C GLY A 77 -0.73 -9.74 8.72
N ALA A 78 -0.10 -10.59 9.54
CA ALA A 78 1.09 -11.34 9.17
C ALA A 78 0.85 -12.26 7.96
N ARG A 79 -0.26 -13.02 7.93
CA ARG A 79 -0.62 -13.90 6.80
C ARG A 79 -0.85 -13.11 5.50
N LEU A 80 -1.46 -11.93 5.57
CA LEU A 80 -1.60 -11.06 4.40
C LEU A 80 -0.25 -10.49 3.94
N THR A 81 0.65 -10.14 4.87
CA THR A 81 2.01 -9.69 4.50
C THR A 81 2.82 -10.80 3.83
N ALA A 82 2.66 -12.06 4.26
CA ALA A 82 3.28 -13.24 3.65
C ALA A 82 2.74 -13.52 2.23
N LEU A 83 1.41 -13.64 2.07
CA LEU A 83 0.76 -13.79 0.75
C LEU A 83 1.10 -12.65 -0.21
N SER A 84 1.35 -11.43 0.30
CA SER A 84 1.75 -10.27 -0.50
C SER A 84 3.24 -10.25 -0.89
N ARG A 85 4.05 -11.19 -0.39
CA ARG A 85 5.43 -11.46 -0.81
C ARG A 85 5.51 -12.71 -1.70
N GLU A 86 4.66 -13.70 -1.42
CA GLU A 86 4.53 -14.93 -2.20
C GLU A 86 3.98 -14.62 -3.60
N LEU A 87 2.87 -13.88 -3.71
CA LEU A 87 2.23 -13.61 -5.00
C LEU A 87 3.02 -12.62 -5.87
N THR A 88 3.55 -13.14 -6.97
CA THR A 88 4.41 -12.47 -7.97
C THR A 88 3.64 -11.94 -9.19
N LEU A 89 4.33 -11.20 -10.06
CA LEU A 89 3.80 -10.81 -11.39
C LEU A 89 3.57 -12.04 -12.30
N GLU A 90 4.45 -13.04 -12.20
CA GLU A 90 4.43 -14.23 -13.07
C GLU A 90 3.23 -15.13 -12.78
N GLU A 91 2.88 -15.31 -11.51
CA GLU A 91 1.64 -16.00 -11.13
C GLU A 91 0.39 -15.24 -11.55
N LEU A 92 0.43 -13.90 -11.65
CA LEU A 92 -0.73 -13.09 -12.05
C LEU A 92 -0.93 -13.04 -13.58
N ARG A 93 0.15 -13.15 -14.38
CA ARG A 93 0.12 -13.16 -15.85
C ARG A 93 -0.96 -14.05 -16.48
N PRO A 94 -1.08 -15.35 -16.16
CA PRO A 94 -2.11 -16.21 -16.77
C PRO A 94 -3.55 -15.78 -16.46
N TYR A 95 -3.78 -15.04 -15.37
CA TYR A 95 -5.13 -14.61 -14.95
C TYR A 95 -5.59 -13.30 -15.60
N PHE A 96 -4.74 -12.60 -16.35
CA PHE A 96 -5.06 -11.30 -16.97
C PHE A 96 -6.27 -11.32 -17.91
N GLY A 97 -6.59 -12.49 -18.51
CA GLY A 97 -7.81 -12.69 -19.30
C GLY A 97 -9.11 -12.72 -18.49
N ARG A 98 -9.06 -12.85 -17.16
CA ARG A 98 -10.23 -12.96 -16.27
C ARG A 98 -10.52 -11.66 -15.50
N PRO A 99 -11.76 -11.40 -15.06
CA PRO A 99 -12.07 -10.33 -14.11
C PRO A 99 -11.34 -10.52 -12.77
N ILE A 100 -10.71 -9.46 -12.26
CA ILE A 100 -10.03 -9.45 -10.94
C ILE A 100 -10.91 -9.91 -9.75
N VAL A 101 -12.23 -9.94 -9.92
CA VAL A 101 -13.19 -10.46 -8.92
C VAL A 101 -13.20 -11.98 -8.86
N GLU A 102 -13.09 -12.66 -10.00
CA GLU A 102 -12.98 -14.12 -10.08
C GLU A 102 -11.60 -14.58 -9.60
N VAL A 103 -10.54 -13.92 -10.10
CA VAL A 103 -9.15 -14.17 -9.72
C VAL A 103 -8.96 -14.03 -8.20
N ALA A 104 -9.55 -13.00 -7.57
CA ALA A 104 -9.49 -12.86 -6.11
C ALA A 104 -10.19 -14.01 -5.36
N ARG A 105 -11.29 -14.57 -5.88
CA ARG A 105 -11.95 -15.74 -5.30
C ARG A 105 -11.10 -17.00 -5.43
N GLU A 106 -10.46 -17.18 -6.58
CA GLU A 106 -9.56 -18.29 -6.90
C GLU A 106 -8.34 -18.32 -5.98
N PHE A 107 -7.73 -17.15 -5.72
CA PHE A 107 -6.68 -16.98 -4.70
C PHE A 107 -7.20 -16.89 -3.24
N GLY A 108 -8.51 -17.01 -2.99
CA GLY A 108 -9.08 -16.98 -1.63
C GLY A 108 -8.96 -15.64 -0.87
N ILE A 109 -8.78 -14.52 -1.58
CA ILE A 109 -8.48 -13.20 -1.03
C ILE A 109 -9.52 -12.13 -1.42
N CYS A 110 -9.53 -11.00 -0.70
CA CYS A 110 -10.39 -9.88 -1.08
C CYS A 110 -9.81 -9.08 -2.26
N THR A 111 -10.67 -8.58 -3.15
CA THR A 111 -10.24 -7.84 -4.35
C THR A 111 -9.45 -6.57 -4.04
N THR A 112 -9.64 -5.97 -2.86
CA THR A 112 -8.87 -4.81 -2.38
C THR A 112 -7.44 -5.17 -2.01
N PHE A 113 -7.21 -6.38 -1.48
CA PHE A 113 -5.87 -6.90 -1.20
C PHE A 113 -5.17 -7.36 -2.49
N LEU A 114 -5.86 -8.07 -3.40
CA LEU A 114 -5.31 -8.40 -4.72
C LEU A 114 -4.88 -7.13 -5.47
N LYS A 115 -5.70 -6.07 -5.47
CA LYS A 115 -5.31 -4.75 -6.03
C LYS A 115 -4.04 -4.18 -5.39
N LYS A 116 -3.81 -4.34 -4.07
CA LYS A 116 -2.58 -3.88 -3.40
C LYS A 116 -1.35 -4.66 -3.89
N ILE A 117 -1.48 -5.97 -4.12
CA ILE A 117 -0.43 -6.79 -4.73
C ILE A 117 -0.17 -6.33 -6.16
N CYS A 118 -1.20 -6.22 -7.01
CA CYS A 118 -1.07 -5.72 -8.37
C CYS A 118 -0.27 -4.41 -8.46
N ARG A 119 -0.57 -3.43 -7.59
CA ARG A 119 0.18 -2.16 -7.54
C ARG A 119 1.66 -2.30 -7.14
N ARG A 120 2.00 -3.29 -6.30
CA ARG A 120 3.40 -3.61 -5.97
C ARG A 120 4.12 -4.27 -7.16
N CYS A 121 3.42 -5.14 -7.88
CA CYS A 121 3.90 -5.82 -9.09
C CYS A 121 3.88 -4.93 -10.34
N GLY A 122 3.87 -3.60 -10.21
CA GLY A 122 3.81 -2.65 -11.34
C GLY A 122 2.42 -2.46 -11.98
N ILE A 123 1.52 -3.46 -11.91
CA ILE A 123 0.20 -3.45 -12.55
C ILE A 123 -0.70 -2.32 -12.00
N LYS A 124 -0.63 -1.12 -12.59
CA LYS A 124 -1.50 0.02 -12.19
C LYS A 124 -2.96 -0.22 -12.58
N ARG A 125 -3.24 -0.87 -13.72
CA ARG A 125 -4.59 -1.14 -14.22
C ARG A 125 -4.74 -2.61 -14.59
N TRP A 126 -5.84 -3.25 -14.17
CA TRP A 126 -6.06 -4.66 -14.48
C TRP A 126 -6.43 -4.85 -15.98
N PRO A 127 -5.63 -5.59 -16.76
CA PRO A 127 -5.65 -5.53 -18.23
C PRO A 127 -6.89 -6.17 -18.89
N HIS A 128 -7.66 -7.00 -18.19
CA HIS A 128 -8.89 -7.64 -18.68
C HIS A 128 -9.85 -6.70 -19.43
N ARG A 129 -9.95 -5.41 -19.06
CA ARG A 129 -10.78 -4.44 -19.81
C ARG A 129 -10.26 -4.17 -21.23
N GLN A 130 -8.95 -4.06 -21.39
CA GLN A 130 -8.28 -3.83 -22.67
C GLN A 130 -8.26 -5.12 -23.50
N ILE A 131 -7.94 -6.26 -22.88
CA ILE A 131 -8.01 -7.59 -23.50
C ILE A 131 -9.43 -7.87 -24.02
N ARG A 132 -10.48 -7.56 -23.25
CA ARG A 132 -11.90 -7.68 -23.69
C ARG A 132 -12.21 -6.78 -24.89
N SER A 133 -11.67 -5.56 -24.92
CA SER A 133 -11.86 -4.63 -26.04
C SER A 133 -11.17 -5.13 -27.32
N LEU A 134 -9.92 -5.57 -27.21
CA LEU A 134 -9.14 -6.12 -28.33
C LEU A 134 -9.80 -7.37 -28.89
N ASN A 135 -10.15 -8.34 -28.05
CA ASN A 135 -10.91 -9.54 -28.45
C ASN A 135 -12.19 -9.19 -29.22
N ARG A 136 -12.93 -8.14 -28.81
CA ARG A 136 -14.17 -7.76 -29.50
C ARG A 136 -13.90 -7.16 -30.89
N THR A 137 -12.86 -6.36 -31.05
CA THR A 137 -12.44 -5.84 -32.37
C THR A 137 -11.90 -6.95 -33.26
N ILE A 138 -11.11 -7.88 -32.72
CA ILE A 138 -10.61 -9.07 -33.43
C ILE A 138 -11.78 -9.90 -33.97
N GLN A 139 -12.73 -10.29 -33.11
CA GLN A 139 -13.93 -11.04 -33.53
C GLN A 139 -14.75 -10.33 -34.60
N MET A 140 -14.84 -9.00 -34.55
CA MET A 140 -15.55 -8.20 -35.54
C MET A 140 -14.83 -8.23 -36.89
N LEU A 141 -13.50 -8.09 -36.91
CA LEU A 141 -12.71 -8.14 -38.13
C LEU A 141 -12.64 -9.56 -38.71
N GLU A 142 -12.53 -10.60 -37.89
CA GLU A 142 -12.60 -12.01 -38.32
C GLU A 142 -13.95 -12.31 -39.00
N GLN A 143 -15.05 -11.77 -38.46
CA GLN A 143 -16.37 -11.87 -39.10
C GLN A 143 -16.40 -11.14 -40.46
N VAL A 144 -15.88 -9.92 -40.56
CA VAL A 144 -15.84 -9.16 -41.82
C VAL A 144 -14.90 -9.82 -42.86
N GLU A 145 -13.75 -10.37 -42.44
CA GLU A 145 -12.84 -11.11 -43.32
C GLU A 145 -13.49 -12.39 -43.88
N SER A 146 -14.28 -13.10 -43.06
CA SER A 146 -15.00 -14.31 -43.49
C SER A 146 -16.14 -14.05 -44.48
N VAL A 147 -16.72 -12.84 -44.47
CA VAL A 147 -17.84 -12.45 -45.33
C VAL A 147 -17.37 -11.71 -46.60
N SER A 148 -16.21 -11.06 -46.57
CA SER A 148 -15.69 -10.31 -47.73
C SER A 148 -15.26 -11.24 -48.86
N THR A 149 -15.82 -11.03 -50.06
CA THR A 149 -15.43 -11.75 -51.28
C THR A 149 -14.19 -11.18 -51.98
N ASN A 150 -13.74 -9.97 -51.62
CA ASN A 150 -12.57 -9.34 -52.24
C ASN A 150 -11.26 -9.81 -51.58
N PRO A 151 -10.34 -10.49 -52.31
CA PRO A 151 -9.08 -10.96 -51.74
C PRO A 151 -8.19 -9.83 -51.20
N ILE A 152 -8.28 -8.62 -51.76
CA ILE A 152 -7.50 -7.46 -51.30
C ILE A 152 -7.98 -7.00 -49.92
N ASP A 153 -9.30 -6.93 -49.71
CA ASP A 153 -9.85 -6.52 -48.42
C ASP A 153 -9.66 -7.59 -47.36
N ARG A 154 -9.81 -8.88 -47.72
CA ARG A 154 -9.44 -9.99 -46.84
C ARG A 154 -8.00 -9.92 -46.36
N ALA A 155 -7.04 -9.66 -47.26
CA ALA A 155 -5.64 -9.50 -46.88
C ALA A 155 -5.43 -8.31 -45.90
N ARG A 156 -6.13 -7.19 -46.12
CA ARG A 156 -6.10 -6.02 -45.22
C ARG A 156 -6.65 -6.34 -43.83
N TYR A 157 -7.79 -7.05 -43.75
CA TYR A 157 -8.37 -7.45 -42.47
C TYR A 157 -7.49 -8.48 -41.75
N ALA A 158 -6.91 -9.45 -42.45
CA ALA A 158 -5.96 -10.42 -41.88
C ALA A 158 -4.77 -9.73 -41.20
N THR A 159 -4.13 -8.74 -41.85
CA THR A 159 -3.07 -7.95 -41.22
C THR A 159 -3.57 -7.17 -40.01
N GLN A 160 -4.76 -6.55 -40.06
CA GLN A 160 -5.33 -5.85 -38.90
C GLN A 160 -5.67 -6.78 -37.71
N ILE A 161 -6.09 -8.02 -38.00
CA ILE A 161 -6.35 -9.07 -37.00
C ILE A 161 -5.04 -9.50 -36.33
N GLU A 162 -3.96 -9.68 -37.10
CA GLU A 162 -2.62 -9.99 -36.58
C GLU A 162 -2.09 -8.86 -35.71
N ASP A 163 -2.16 -7.62 -36.19
CA ASP A 163 -1.81 -6.38 -35.48
C ASP A 163 -2.49 -6.27 -34.10
N LEU A 164 -3.77 -6.67 -34.00
CA LEU A 164 -4.54 -6.63 -32.77
C LEU A 164 -4.24 -7.82 -31.86
N LYS A 165 -3.93 -9.00 -32.40
CA LYS A 165 -3.48 -10.17 -31.65
C LYS A 165 -2.10 -9.94 -31.02
N GLU A 166 -1.20 -9.27 -31.71
CA GLU A 166 0.10 -8.86 -31.16
C GLU A 166 -0.07 -7.80 -30.05
N LYS A 167 -0.92 -6.79 -30.27
CA LYS A 167 -1.29 -5.81 -29.22
C LYS A 167 -1.96 -6.48 -28.01
N GLN A 168 -2.70 -7.58 -28.21
CA GLN A 168 -3.28 -8.36 -27.12
C GLN A 168 -2.21 -9.18 -26.36
N ARG A 169 -1.22 -9.75 -27.04
CA ARG A 169 -0.07 -10.42 -26.41
C ARG A 169 0.73 -9.43 -25.56
N ALA A 170 1.09 -8.28 -26.13
CA ALA A 170 1.84 -7.24 -25.42
C ALA A 170 1.15 -6.79 -24.12
N VAL A 171 -0.19 -6.65 -24.12
CA VAL A 171 -1.00 -6.31 -22.93
C VAL A 171 -1.08 -7.43 -21.88
N MET A 172 -0.77 -8.67 -22.26
CA MET A 172 -0.62 -9.80 -21.32
C MET A 172 0.80 -9.92 -20.78
N GLU A 173 1.81 -9.48 -21.52
CA GLU A 173 3.22 -9.48 -21.10
C GLU A 173 3.55 -8.26 -20.21
N ASP A 174 3.11 -7.06 -20.60
CA ASP A 174 3.22 -5.80 -19.85
C ASP A 174 1.85 -5.09 -19.71
N PRO A 175 1.20 -5.19 -18.53
CA PRO A 175 -0.05 -4.49 -18.22
C PRO A 175 0.05 -3.00 -17.89
N ASP A 176 1.26 -2.44 -17.80
CA ASP A 176 1.51 -1.09 -17.26
C ASP A 176 2.00 -0.09 -18.35
N ALA A 177 2.63 -0.59 -19.42
CA ALA A 177 3.09 0.19 -20.57
C ALA A 177 2.05 1.19 -21.13
N TYR A 178 0.76 0.86 -21.09
CA TYR A 178 -0.29 1.67 -21.73
C TYR A 178 -0.59 3.02 -21.03
N VAL A 179 0.00 3.31 -19.87
CA VAL A 179 -0.20 4.62 -19.21
C VAL A 179 0.44 5.77 -20.01
N GLY A 180 1.49 5.50 -20.82
CA GLY A 180 2.18 6.51 -21.61
C GLY A 180 1.46 7.00 -22.89
N LEU A 181 0.48 6.25 -23.41
CA LEU A 181 -0.14 6.52 -24.72
C LEU A 181 -1.41 7.40 -24.67
N SER A 182 -1.63 8.13 -23.57
CA SER A 182 -2.79 9.04 -23.41
C SER A 182 -2.43 10.46 -22.95
N LEU A 183 -1.14 10.79 -22.90
CA LEU A 183 -0.62 12.11 -22.55
C LEU A 183 0.61 12.44 -23.41
N SER A 184 0.36 12.90 -24.64
CA SER A 184 1.24 13.87 -25.30
C SER A 184 0.48 15.19 -25.32
N PRO A 185 1.13 16.33 -24.98
CA PRO A 185 0.64 17.64 -25.37
C PRO A 185 0.78 17.86 -26.88
#